data_AF-A0A0I9SDH3-F1
#
_entry.id   AF-A0A0I9SDH3-F1
#
_cell.length_a   1.000
_cell.length_b   1.000
_cell.length_c   1.000
_cell.angle_alpha   90.00
_cell.angle_beta   90.00
_cell.angle_gamma   90.00
#
_symmetry.space_group_name_H-M   'P 1'
#
loop_
_entity.id
_entity.type
_entity.pdbx_description
1 polymer ?
#
loop_
_entity_poly.entity_id
_entity_poly.type
_entity_poly.pdbx_seq_one_letter_code
_entity_poly.pdbx_strand_id
1 'polypeptide(L)'
;MSIQEIIQSGANVSITIGTNDLLQFANHLIRSTKEELESTILAKKNETYVTPDEASKQLHVDRSTLWRWSKTGYLIPVEVGGKRLYKQSDIDIILNK
;
A
#
# COMPACT_ATOMS: atom_id res chain seq x y z
N MET A 1 -26.22 5.34 22.92
CA MET A 1 -26.15 4.34 21.84
C MET A 1 -25.24 4.88 20.76
N SER A 2 -24.12 4.21 20.53
CA SER A 2 -23.21 4.53 19.43
C SER A 2 -23.73 3.87 18.14
N ILE A 3 -23.50 4.50 16.99
CA ILE A 3 -23.85 3.91 15.67
C ILE A 3 -23.15 2.54 15.48
N GLN A 4 -22.01 2.35 16.15
CA GLN A 4 -21.22 1.12 16.16
C GLN A 4 -21.97 -0.05 16.80
N GLU A 5 -22.75 0.21 17.86
CA GLU A 5 -23.55 -0.81 18.55
C GLU A 5 -24.73 -1.27 17.67
N ILE A 6 -25.31 -0.35 16.89
CA ILE A 6 -26.39 -0.65 15.95
C ILE A 6 -25.85 -1.51 14.80
N ILE A 7 -24.68 -1.18 14.25
CA ILE A 7 -24.03 -1.97 13.19
C ILE A 7 -23.71 -3.39 13.69
N GLN A 8 -23.17 -3.52 14.90
CA GLN A 8 -22.83 -4.83 15.50
C GLN A 8 -24.06 -5.68 15.85
N SER A 9 -25.20 -5.02 16.13
CA SER A 9 -26.43 -5.73 16.48
C SER A 9 -27.05 -6.49 15.29
N GLY A 10 -26.67 -6.19 14.05
CA GLY A 10 -27.24 -6.80 12.84
C GLY A 10 -28.73 -6.52 12.64
N ALA A 11 -29.29 -5.60 13.43
CA ALA A 11 -30.69 -5.22 13.33
C ALA A 11 -30.96 -4.42 12.06
N ASN A 12 -32.07 -4.73 11.38
CA ASN A 12 -32.53 -3.94 10.25
C ASN A 12 -33.17 -2.65 10.78
N VAL A 13 -32.45 -1.53 10.66
CA VAL A 13 -32.90 -0.21 11.13
C VAL A 13 -33.18 0.70 9.95
N SER A 14 -34.34 1.37 9.97
CA SER A 14 -34.64 2.46 9.05
C SER A 14 -34.25 3.79 9.70
N ILE A 15 -33.37 4.55 9.06
CA ILE A 15 -32.88 5.84 9.56
C ILE A 15 -33.42 6.95 8.66
N THR A 16 -34.16 7.88 9.25
CA THR A 16 -34.60 9.09 8.55
C THR A 16 -33.54 10.17 8.73
N ILE A 17 -32.99 10.66 7.62
CA ILE A 17 -31.94 11.69 7.59
C ILE A 17 -32.37 12.86 6.72
N GLY A 18 -31.87 14.05 7.05
CA GLY A 18 -32.05 15.24 6.23
C GLY A 18 -31.29 15.13 4.91
N THR A 19 -31.82 15.75 3.85
CA THR A 19 -31.18 15.78 2.53
C THR A 19 -29.80 16.44 2.56
N ASN A 20 -29.61 17.46 3.40
CA ASN A 20 -28.31 18.11 3.61
C ASN A 20 -27.29 17.16 4.25
N ASP A 21 -27.72 16.36 5.23
CA ASP A 21 -26.82 15.43 5.93
C ASP A 21 -26.39 14.29 5.01
N LEU A 22 -27.29 13.82 4.14
CA LEU A 22 -26.97 12.85 3.10
C LEU A 22 -25.92 13.40 2.11
N LEU A 23 -26.05 14.68 1.72
CA LEU A 23 -25.08 15.33 0.84
C LEU A 23 -23.71 15.48 1.52
N GLN A 24 -23.67 15.85 2.80
CA GLN A 24 -22.43 15.92 3.56
C GLN A 24 -21.76 14.55 3.69
N PHE A 25 -22.55 13.50 3.95
CA PHE A 25 -22.05 12.13 4.00
C PHE A 25 -21.45 11.68 2.66
N ALA A 26 -22.15 11.95 1.54
CA ALA A 26 -21.64 11.64 0.21
C ALA A 26 -20.31 12.37 -0.09
N ASN A 27 -20.22 13.66 0.26
CA ASN A 27 -19.00 14.43 0.09
C ASN A 27 -17.86 13.92 0.98
N HIS A 28 -18.17 13.50 2.22
CA HIS A 28 -17.21 12.89 3.13
C HIS A 28 -16.66 11.57 2.59
N LEU A 29 -17.53 10.70 2.07
CA LEU A 29 -17.11 9.46 1.39
C LEU A 29 -16.18 9.75 0.21
N ILE A 30 -16.57 10.66 -0.68
CA ILE A 30 -15.76 11.00 -1.86
C ILE A 30 -14.39 11.55 -1.44
N ARG A 31 -14.35 12.43 -0.44
CA ARG A 31 -13.09 13.03 0.04
C ARG A 31 -12.17 11.97 0.66
N SER A 32 -12.69 11.16 1.58
CA SER A 32 -11.89 10.11 2.23
C SER A 32 -11.33 9.11 1.23
N THR A 33 -12.11 8.67 0.25
CA THR A 33 -11.61 7.79 -0.82
C THR A 33 -10.55 8.48 -1.68
N LYS A 34 -10.71 9.77 -1.99
CA LYS A 34 -9.68 10.51 -2.74
C LYS A 34 -8.37 10.63 -1.96
N GLU A 35 -8.44 10.90 -0.66
CA GLU A 35 -7.26 11.00 0.21
C GLU A 35 -6.51 9.65 0.29
N GLU A 36 -7.22 8.52 0.42
CA GLU A 36 -6.62 7.18 0.38
C GLU A 36 -5.98 6.86 -0.99
N LEU A 37 -6.62 7.25 -2.09
CA LEU A 37 -6.05 7.07 -3.43
C LEU A 37 -4.83 7.95 -3.66
N GLU A 38 -4.87 9.22 -3.23
CA GLU A 38 -3.75 10.17 -3.35
C GLU A 38 -2.54 9.72 -2.54
N SER A 39 -2.75 9.23 -1.31
CA SER A 39 -1.66 8.66 -0.49
C SER A 39 -1.02 7.42 -1.15
N THR A 40 -1.81 6.54 -1.75
CA THR A 40 -1.32 5.38 -2.49
C THR A 40 -0.54 5.80 -3.76
N ILE A 41 -1.03 6.81 -4.48
CA ILE A 41 -0.36 7.36 -5.66
C ILE A 41 0.95 8.06 -5.28
N LEU A 42 0.97 8.81 -4.17
CA LEU A 42 2.16 9.50 -3.69
C LEU A 42 3.24 8.49 -3.25
N ALA A 43 2.85 7.43 -2.55
CA ALA A 43 3.74 6.33 -2.21
C ALA A 43 4.36 5.69 -3.47
N LYS A 44 3.54 5.47 -4.52
CA LYS A 44 4.02 4.94 -5.80
C LYS A 44 4.91 5.94 -6.56
N LYS A 45 4.69 7.24 -6.42
CA LYS A 45 5.48 8.30 -7.07
C LYS A 45 6.85 8.48 -6.43
N ASN A 46 6.96 8.21 -5.12
CA ASN A 46 8.23 8.25 -4.38
C ASN A 46 8.98 6.90 -4.40
N GLU A 47 8.48 5.91 -5.13
CA GLU A 47 9.16 4.61 -5.26
C GLU A 47 10.55 4.80 -5.86
N THR A 48 11.55 4.34 -5.13
CA THR A 48 12.95 4.42 -5.53
C THR A 48 13.42 3.03 -5.94
N TYR A 49 14.22 2.96 -6.99
CA TYR A 49 14.77 1.73 -7.50
C TYR A 49 16.25 1.66 -7.20
N VAL A 50 16.69 0.55 -6.61
CA VAL A 50 18.09 0.31 -6.26
C VAL A 50 18.66 -0.83 -7.09
N THR A 51 19.96 -0.75 -7.33
CA THR A 51 20.69 -1.77 -8.07
C THR A 51 20.85 -3.05 -7.25
N PRO A 52 21.16 -4.20 -7.88
CA PRO A 52 21.42 -5.44 -7.16
C PRO A 52 22.58 -5.30 -6.14
N ASP A 53 23.54 -4.42 -6.41
CA ASP A 53 24.63 -4.11 -5.50
C ASP A 53 24.17 -3.38 -4.24
N GLU A 54 23.37 -2.34 -4.41
CA GLU A 54 22.82 -1.59 -3.29
C GLU A 54 21.88 -2.46 -2.47
N ALA A 55 21.00 -3.23 -3.13
CA ALA A 55 20.11 -4.18 -2.46
C ALA A 55 20.92 -5.22 -1.64
N SER A 56 21.99 -5.78 -2.22
CA SER A 56 22.84 -6.75 -1.53
C SER A 56 23.50 -6.16 -0.27
N LYS A 57 23.93 -4.90 -0.33
CA LYS A 57 24.51 -4.17 0.79
C LYS A 57 23.49 -3.86 1.87
N GLN A 58 22.29 -3.40 1.50
CA GLN A 58 21.22 -3.07 2.44
C GLN A 58 20.70 -4.30 3.20
N LEU A 59 20.55 -5.42 2.48
CA LEU A 59 20.05 -6.67 3.04
C LEU A 59 21.16 -7.53 3.69
N HIS A 60 22.43 -7.10 3.58
CA HIS A 60 23.60 -7.85 4.04
C HIS A 60 23.66 -9.30 3.50
N VAL A 61 23.30 -9.48 2.23
CA VAL A 61 23.33 -10.78 1.53
C VAL A 61 24.20 -10.70 0.29
N ASP A 62 24.68 -11.85 -0.20
CA ASP A 62 25.39 -11.92 -1.47
C ASP A 62 24.43 -11.78 -2.69
N ARG A 63 24.97 -11.35 -3.84
CA ARG A 63 24.21 -11.27 -5.10
C ARG A 63 23.61 -12.61 -5.52
N SER A 64 24.27 -13.72 -5.23
CA SER A 64 23.75 -15.08 -5.51
C SER A 64 22.47 -15.38 -4.71
N THR A 65 22.37 -14.87 -3.47
CA THR A 65 21.16 -14.96 -2.65
C THR A 65 20.01 -14.18 -3.29
N LEU A 66 20.26 -12.97 -3.78
CA LEU A 66 19.24 -12.19 -4.50
C LEU A 66 18.76 -12.92 -5.76
N TRP A 67 19.66 -13.57 -6.50
CA TRP A 67 19.28 -14.39 -7.66
C TRP A 67 18.38 -15.57 -7.25
N ARG A 68 18.72 -16.26 -6.15
CA ARG A 68 17.89 -17.33 -5.60
C ARG A 68 16.52 -16.81 -5.17
N TRP A 69 16.46 -15.67 -4.48
CA TRP A 69 15.20 -15.03 -4.08
C TRP A 69 14.33 -14.65 -5.27
N SER A 70 14.94 -14.17 -6.36
CA SER A 70 14.25 -13.93 -7.62
C SER A 70 13.66 -15.20 -8.22
N LYS A 71 14.31 -16.37 -8.04
CA LYS A 71 13.77 -17.67 -8.49
C LYS A 71 12.67 -18.20 -7.60
N THR A 72 12.73 -17.97 -6.29
CA THR A 72 11.71 -18.41 -5.34
C THR A 72 10.54 -17.44 -5.20
N GLY A 73 10.62 -16.25 -5.81
CA GLY A 73 9.61 -15.20 -5.70
C GLY A 73 9.63 -14.42 -4.37
N TYR A 74 10.70 -14.54 -3.58
CA TYR A 74 10.81 -13.86 -2.28
C TYR A 74 11.11 -12.36 -2.43
N LEU A 75 12.04 -12.01 -3.33
CA LEU A 75 12.34 -10.64 -3.71
C LEU A 75 12.56 -10.63 -5.22
N ILE A 76 11.67 -9.95 -5.95
CA ILE A 76 11.60 -10.03 -7.41
C ILE A 76 12.15 -8.73 -8.00
N PRO A 77 13.20 -8.78 -8.85
CA PRO A 77 13.68 -7.60 -9.53
C PRO A 77 12.71 -7.16 -10.62
N VAL A 78 12.63 -5.85 -10.84
CA VAL A 78 11.93 -5.22 -11.96
C VAL A 78 12.95 -4.84 -13.02
N GLU A 79 12.60 -5.05 -14.29
CA GLU A 79 13.42 -4.59 -15.41
C GLU A 79 13.03 -3.17 -15.83
N VAL A 80 13.98 -2.24 -15.69
CA VAL A 80 13.82 -0.83 -16.08
C VAL A 80 14.93 -0.50 -17.06
N GLY A 81 14.58 -0.25 -18.33
CA GLY A 81 15.56 0.07 -19.38
C GLY A 81 16.63 -1.01 -19.59
N GLY A 82 16.27 -2.29 -19.43
CA GLY A 82 17.20 -3.42 -19.56
C GLY A 82 18.11 -3.65 -18.34
N LYS A 83 17.95 -2.88 -17.27
CA LYS A 83 18.65 -3.10 -15.99
C LYS A 83 17.70 -3.75 -14.98
N ARG A 84 18.20 -4.75 -14.26
CA ARG A 84 17.49 -5.38 -13.15
C ARG A 84 17.66 -4.53 -11.91
N LEU A 85 16.56 -4.01 -11.37
CA LEU A 85 16.51 -3.18 -10.17
C LEU A 85 15.56 -3.79 -9.16
N TYR A 86 15.69 -3.41 -7.90
CA TYR A 86 14.78 -3.77 -6.83
C TYR A 86 14.07 -2.52 -6.32
N LYS A 87 12.79 -2.66 -5.95
CA LYS A 87 12.06 -1.56 -5.31
C LYS A 87 12.58 -1.40 -3.88
N GLN A 88 12.76 -0.16 -3.46
CA GLN A 88 13.15 0.14 -2.09
C GLN A 88 12.03 -0.29 -1.12
N SER A 89 10.76 -0.13 -1.50
CA SER A 89 9.63 -0.58 -0.69
C SER A 89 9.65 -2.09 -0.38
N ASP A 90 9.95 -2.93 -1.38
CA ASP A 90 10.05 -4.39 -1.18
C ASP A 90 11.21 -4.75 -0.22
N ILE A 91 12.31 -3.99 -0.26
CA ILE A 91 13.46 -4.16 0.64
C ILE A 91 13.10 -3.69 2.05
N ASP A 92 12.42 -2.56 2.19
CA ASP A 92 12.01 -2.02 3.49
C ASP A 92 11.02 -2.95 4.22
N ILE A 93 10.11 -3.60 3.47
CA ILE A 93 9.23 -4.64 4.00
C ILE A 93 10.03 -5.80 4.60
N ILE A 94 11.09 -6.27 3.92
CA ILE A 94 11.95 -7.35 4.42
C ILE A 94 12.70 -6.90 5.68
N LEU A 95 13.08 -5.63 5.76
CA LEU A 95 13.78 -5.05 6.90
C LEU A 95 12.85 -4.62 8.05
N ASN A 96 11.52 -4.78 7.91
CA ASN A 96 10.50 -4.27 8.84
C ASN A 96 10.68 -2.78 9.18
N LYS A 97 10.98 -1.95 8.17
CA LYS A 97 11.09 -0.49 8.31
C LYS A 97 9.80 0.25 7.97
#